data_AF-A0A1L9U3R6-F1
#
_entry.id   AF-A0A1L9U3R6-F1
#
_cell.length_a   1.000
_cell.length_b   1.000
_cell.length_c   1.000
_cell.angle_alpha   90.00
_cell.angle_beta   90.00
_cell.angle_gamma   90.00
#
_symmetry.space_group_name_H-M   'P 1'
#
loop_
_entity.id
_entity.type
_entity.pdbx_description
1 polymer ?
#
loop_
_entity_poly.entity_id
_entity_poly.type
_entity_poly.pdbx_seq_one_letter_code
_entity_poly.pdbx_strand_id
1 'polypeptide(L)'
;MFCISSLVKSWKALIFTSENGTIIGARPTALEVTKKIIVKYKIVLPMSKSGRPIEQPIDVIEAEKRFGVSFFIGFSHILIRNGQYHMVLEARFQGDPHKTHFVSCPKSVCDSDLSEEDQELLECKLQGVKGRISETVWDKLKQRYHIVKGDWLAKDKEEEVI
;
A
#
# COMPACT_ATOMS: atom_id res chain seq x y z
N MET A 1 -13.64 35.74 1.37
CA MET A 1 -15.11 35.64 1.50
C MET A 1 -15.59 34.76 0.35
N PHE A 2 -15.74 33.45 0.58
CA PHE A 2 -16.09 32.48 -0.45
C PHE A 2 -17.61 32.24 -0.43
N CYS A 3 -18.27 32.48 -1.55
CA CYS A 3 -19.73 32.39 -1.69
C CYS A 3 -20.20 30.92 -1.64
N ILE A 4 -20.82 30.52 -0.52
CA ILE A 4 -21.46 29.19 -0.30
C ILE A 4 -22.80 29.06 -1.07
N SER A 5 -23.23 30.08 -1.81
CA SER A 5 -24.54 30.13 -2.46
C SER A 5 -24.70 29.24 -3.71
N SER A 6 -23.64 28.61 -4.23
CA SER A 6 -23.75 27.74 -5.42
C SER A 6 -24.14 26.29 -5.09
N LEU A 7 -23.93 25.80 -3.85
CA LEU A 7 -24.27 24.40 -3.51
C LEU A 7 -25.78 24.16 -3.35
N VAL A 8 -26.53 25.15 -2.87
CA VAL A 8 -27.97 24.99 -2.59
C VAL A 8 -28.80 24.91 -3.88
N LYS A 9 -28.35 25.56 -4.96
CA LYS A 9 -29.02 25.45 -6.27
C LYS A 9 -28.85 24.06 -6.91
N SER A 10 -27.77 23.34 -6.60
CA SER A 10 -27.53 22.00 -7.15
C SER A 10 -28.38 20.90 -6.50
N TRP A 11 -28.95 21.12 -5.32
CA TRP A 11 -29.86 20.17 -4.68
C TRP A 11 -31.30 20.28 -5.19
N LYS A 12 -31.76 21.47 -5.59
CA LYS A 12 -33.10 21.62 -6.18
C LYS A 12 -33.22 21.05 -7.60
N ALA A 13 -32.11 20.86 -8.31
CA ALA A 13 -32.12 20.30 -9.67
C ALA A 13 -32.31 18.78 -9.75
N LEU A 14 -32.42 18.09 -8.60
CA LEU A 14 -32.53 16.63 -8.54
C LEU A 14 -33.96 16.10 -8.35
N ILE A 15 -34.96 16.98 -8.29
CA ILE A 15 -36.37 16.58 -8.26
C ILE A 15 -37.02 17.05 -9.56
N PHE A 16 -36.93 16.22 -10.61
CA PHE A 16 -37.87 16.29 -11.72
C PHE A 16 -39.19 15.69 -11.24
N THR A 17 -40.17 16.54 -10.93
CA THR A 17 -41.58 16.13 -10.87
C THR A 17 -42.08 16.00 -12.30
N SER A 18 -42.31 14.77 -12.76
CA SER A 18 -43.17 14.49 -13.91
C SER A 18 -44.62 14.48 -13.44
N GLU A 19 -45.51 15.17 -14.15
CA GLU A 19 -46.93 15.30 -13.83
C GLU A 19 -47.73 13.98 -13.87
N ASN A 20 -47.13 12.85 -14.26
CA ASN A 20 -47.81 11.56 -14.33
C ASN A 20 -47.13 10.48 -13.48
N GLY A 21 -47.24 10.60 -12.16
CA GLY A 21 -47.37 9.49 -11.20
C GLY A 21 -46.42 8.28 -11.25
N THR A 22 -45.28 8.35 -11.95
CA THR A 22 -44.37 7.22 -12.12
C THR A 22 -42.99 7.60 -11.62
N ILE A 23 -42.57 6.99 -10.50
CA ILE A 23 -41.26 7.19 -9.90
C ILE A 23 -40.21 6.56 -10.82
N ILE A 24 -39.54 7.37 -11.63
CA ILE A 24 -38.36 6.93 -12.39
C ILE A 24 -37.20 6.83 -11.40
N GLY A 25 -36.67 5.62 -11.26
CA GLY A 25 -35.73 5.22 -10.21
C GLY A 25 -34.63 6.24 -9.92
N ALA A 26 -34.52 6.63 -8.65
CA ALA A 26 -33.47 7.51 -8.17
C ALA A 26 -32.10 6.92 -8.54
N ARG A 27 -31.25 7.74 -9.20
CA ARG A 27 -29.84 7.38 -9.39
C ARG A 27 -29.21 7.14 -8.02
N PRO A 28 -28.48 6.02 -7.81
CA PRO A 28 -27.86 5.74 -6.53
C PRO A 28 -26.94 6.89 -6.13
N THR A 29 -27.05 7.32 -4.88
CA THR A 29 -26.17 8.37 -4.37
C THR A 29 -24.73 7.83 -4.34
N ALA A 30 -23.73 8.70 -4.51
CA ALA A 30 -22.31 8.30 -4.41
C ALA A 30 -22.04 7.43 -3.17
N LEU A 31 -22.65 7.78 -2.03
CA LEU A 31 -22.58 7.02 -0.78
C LEU A 31 -23.10 5.57 -0.91
N GLU A 32 -24.19 5.36 -1.64
CA GLU A 32 -24.78 4.02 -1.84
C GLU A 32 -23.90 3.17 -2.76
N VAL A 33 -23.32 3.79 -3.80
CA VAL A 33 -22.34 3.13 -4.66
C VAL A 33 -21.12 2.73 -3.85
N THR A 34 -20.60 3.61 -2.99
CA THR A 34 -19.45 3.30 -2.12
C THR A 34 -19.77 2.15 -1.17
N LYS A 35 -20.93 2.17 -0.50
CA LYS A 35 -21.36 1.06 0.37
C LYS A 35 -21.46 -0.26 -0.40
N LYS A 36 -22.02 -0.24 -1.60
CA LYS A 36 -22.19 -1.43 -2.44
C LYS A 36 -20.83 -1.99 -2.90
N ILE A 37 -19.86 -1.14 -3.20
CA ILE A 37 -18.48 -1.52 -3.53
C ILE A 37 -17.79 -2.11 -2.30
N ILE A 38 -17.88 -1.47 -1.12
CA ILE A 38 -17.29 -1.97 0.13
C ILE A 38 -17.83 -3.37 0.46
N VAL A 39 -19.15 -3.58 0.33
CA VAL A 39 -19.78 -4.88 0.55
C VAL A 39 -19.35 -5.90 -0.50
N LYS A 40 -19.36 -5.53 -1.80
CA LYS A 40 -19.01 -6.43 -2.91
C LYS A 40 -17.56 -6.92 -2.84
N TYR A 41 -16.63 -6.02 -2.51
CA TYR A 41 -15.20 -6.33 -2.49
C TYR A 41 -14.65 -6.60 -1.09
N LYS A 42 -15.52 -6.61 -0.07
CA LYS A 42 -15.17 -6.83 1.34
C LYS A 42 -13.90 -6.07 1.71
N ILE A 43 -13.80 -4.81 1.24
CA ILE A 43 -12.61 -3.98 1.40
C ILE A 43 -12.49 -3.73 2.90
N VAL A 44 -11.64 -4.50 3.56
CA VAL A 44 -11.22 -4.22 4.94
C VAL A 44 -10.51 -2.87 4.86
N LEU A 45 -11.15 -1.85 5.42
CA LEU A 45 -10.50 -0.56 5.69
C LEU A 45 -9.13 -0.88 6.29
N PRO A 46 -8.03 -0.29 5.78
CA PRO A 46 -6.74 -0.47 6.40
C PRO A 46 -6.91 -0.16 7.89
N MET A 47 -6.37 -1.00 8.77
CA MET A 47 -6.26 -0.67 10.20
C MET A 47 -5.24 0.47 10.33
N SER A 48 -5.58 1.66 9.85
CA SER A 48 -4.79 2.86 10.04
C SER A 48 -5.03 3.32 11.47
N LYS A 49 -3.99 3.26 12.30
CA LYS A 49 -3.96 4.00 13.57
C LYS A 49 -4.25 5.47 13.23
N SER A 50 -5.29 6.03 13.83
CA SER A 50 -5.82 7.35 13.48
C SER A 50 -4.79 8.47 13.68
N GLY A 51 -4.68 9.39 12.71
CA GLY A 51 -4.32 10.79 12.99
C GLY A 51 -3.00 11.33 12.45
N ARG A 52 -2.15 10.55 11.76
CA ARG A 52 -1.00 11.11 11.03
C ARG A 52 -1.28 11.11 9.53
N PRO A 53 -0.87 12.14 8.76
CA PRO A 53 -0.73 11.99 7.32
C PRO A 53 0.12 10.75 7.11
N ILE A 54 -0.38 9.81 6.30
CA ILE A 54 0.35 8.59 5.97
C ILE A 54 1.56 9.08 5.16
N GLU A 55 2.72 9.23 5.82
CA GLU A 55 3.98 9.45 5.13
C GLU A 55 4.08 8.36 4.06
N GLN A 56 4.18 8.77 2.80
CA GLN A 56 4.25 7.81 1.70
C GLN A 56 5.49 6.94 1.92
N PRO A 57 5.37 5.60 1.87
CA PRO A 57 6.52 4.74 2.03
C PRO A 57 7.58 5.05 0.96
N ILE A 58 8.82 5.22 1.41
CA ILE A 58 9.99 5.51 0.57
C ILE A 58 10.37 4.21 -0.15
N ASP A 59 10.78 4.26 -1.41
CA ASP A 59 11.25 3.06 -2.09
C ASP A 59 12.48 2.45 -1.36
N VAL A 60 12.60 1.13 -1.31
CA VAL A 60 13.67 0.46 -0.56
C VAL A 60 15.06 0.82 -1.02
N ILE A 61 15.25 1.04 -2.32
CA ILE A 61 16.54 1.40 -2.90
C ILE A 61 16.82 2.88 -2.63
N GLU A 62 15.81 3.73 -2.83
CA GLU A 62 15.92 5.14 -2.49
C GLU A 62 16.23 5.33 -0.99
N ALA A 63 15.60 4.54 -0.13
CA ALA A 63 15.81 4.57 1.30
C ALA A 63 17.26 4.22 1.68
N GLU A 64 17.80 3.15 1.08
CA GLU A 64 19.18 2.74 1.30
C GLU A 64 20.16 3.81 0.82
N LYS A 65 19.98 4.33 -0.40
CA LYS A 65 20.88 5.33 -0.99
C LYS A 65 20.89 6.67 -0.26
N ARG A 66 19.71 7.19 0.06
CA ARG A 66 19.59 8.57 0.57
C ARG A 66 19.78 8.66 2.07
N PHE A 67 19.36 7.63 2.80
CA PHE A 67 19.30 7.69 4.26
C PHE A 67 20.14 6.61 4.95
N GLY A 68 20.51 5.55 4.24
CA GLY A 68 21.12 4.35 4.79
C GLY A 68 20.17 3.64 5.75
N VAL A 69 19.59 2.51 5.36
CA VAL A 69 18.76 1.75 6.29
C VAL A 69 19.68 1.10 7.33
N SER A 70 19.52 1.44 8.60
CA SER A 70 20.24 0.76 9.67
C SER A 70 19.72 -0.67 9.84
N PHE A 71 18.41 -0.79 10.05
CA PHE A 71 17.73 -2.08 10.16
C PHE A 71 16.23 -1.94 9.94
N PHE A 72 15.62 -3.06 9.54
CA PHE A 72 14.18 -3.21 9.50
C PHE A 72 13.66 -3.77 10.82
N ILE A 73 12.62 -3.13 11.34
CA ILE A 73 11.93 -3.47 12.59
C ILE A 73 10.94 -4.60 12.34
N GLY A 74 10.13 -4.49 11.28
CA GLY A 74 9.05 -5.43 11.02
C GLY A 74 8.17 -5.07 9.83
N PHE A 75 7.13 -5.86 9.63
CA PHE A 75 6.11 -5.64 8.61
C PHE A 75 4.99 -4.73 9.13
N SER A 76 4.53 -3.80 8.27
CA SER A 76 3.41 -2.91 8.55
C SER A 76 2.15 -3.31 7.77
N HIS A 77 2.21 -3.23 6.44
CA HIS A 77 1.06 -3.47 5.56
C HIS A 77 1.51 -3.76 4.12
N ILE A 78 0.55 -4.10 3.26
CA ILE A 78 0.76 -4.24 1.81
C ILE A 78 0.30 -2.96 1.12
N LEU A 79 1.11 -2.47 0.21
CA LEU A 79 0.81 -1.38 -0.70
C LEU A 79 0.72 -1.92 -2.14
N ILE A 80 -0.27 -1.45 -2.91
CA ILE A 80 -0.37 -1.77 -4.33
C ILE A 80 0.12 -0.55 -5.10
N ARG A 81 1.22 -0.70 -5.85
CA ARG A 81 1.75 0.32 -6.75
C ARG A 81 1.87 -0.29 -8.14
N ASN A 82 1.32 0.39 -9.15
CA ASN A 82 1.39 -0.05 -10.55
C ASN A 82 0.95 -1.51 -10.79
N GLY A 83 -0.05 -1.99 -10.04
CA GLY A 83 -0.54 -3.37 -10.12
C GLY A 83 0.35 -4.42 -9.44
N GLN A 84 1.47 -4.01 -8.83
CA GLN A 84 2.37 -4.88 -8.08
C GLN A 84 2.18 -4.71 -6.57
N TYR A 85 2.37 -5.80 -5.83
CA TYR A 85 2.36 -5.78 -4.37
C TYR A 85 3.73 -5.40 -3.83
N HIS A 86 3.74 -4.39 -2.97
CA HIS A 86 4.90 -4.00 -2.19
C HIS A 86 4.62 -4.26 -0.72
N MET A 87 5.57 -4.87 -0.01
CA MET A 87 5.55 -4.91 1.44
C MET A 87 6.04 -3.58 1.97
N VAL A 88 5.26 -2.99 2.86
CA VAL A 88 5.69 -1.85 3.64
C VAL A 88 6.32 -2.34 4.93
N LEU A 89 7.61 -2.05 5.07
CA LEU A 89 8.45 -2.40 6.20
C LEU A 89 8.68 -1.17 7.06
N GLU A 90 8.71 -1.38 8.38
CA GLU A 90 9.15 -0.37 9.33
C GLU A 90 10.67 -0.41 9.42
N ALA A 91 11.33 0.75 9.29
CA ALA A 91 12.78 0.85 9.25
C ALA A 91 13.29 1.99 10.14
N ARG A 92 14.55 1.86 10.58
CA ARG A 92 15.36 2.95 11.14
C ARG A 92 16.44 3.33 10.14
N PHE A 93 16.71 4.62 10.00
CA PHE A 93 17.77 5.13 9.15
C PHE A 93 18.99 5.53 9.98
N GLN A 94 20.17 5.50 9.37
CA GLN A 94 21.44 5.78 10.06
C GLN A 94 21.48 7.19 10.64
N GLY A 95 21.00 8.18 9.89
CA GLY A 95 20.92 9.58 10.34
C GLY A 95 19.77 9.89 11.31
N ASP A 96 18.82 8.97 11.48
CA ASP A 96 17.64 9.18 12.36
C ASP A 96 17.18 7.85 12.99
N PRO A 97 17.98 7.30 13.93
CA PRO A 97 17.69 5.98 14.53
C PRO A 97 16.49 6.02 15.49
N HIS A 98 16.06 7.21 15.92
CA HIS A 98 14.98 7.39 16.90
C HIS A 98 13.61 7.59 16.25
N LYS A 99 13.53 7.84 14.94
CA LYS A 99 12.27 7.84 14.18
C LYS A 99 12.05 6.55 13.37
N THR A 100 10.81 6.07 13.37
CA THR A 100 10.41 4.94 12.50
C THR A 100 9.96 5.51 11.16
N HIS A 101 10.49 4.96 10.09
CA HIS A 101 10.13 5.29 8.72
C HIS A 101 9.47 4.08 8.05
N PHE A 102 8.65 4.34 7.03
CA PHE A 102 8.03 3.30 6.24
C PHE A 102 8.74 3.17 4.90
N VAL A 103 9.15 1.94 4.57
CA VAL A 103 9.88 1.60 3.36
C VAL A 103 9.07 0.61 2.53
N SER A 104 8.83 0.93 1.28
CA SER A 104 8.15 0.08 0.31
C SER A 104 9.15 -0.83 -0.39
N CYS A 105 9.00 -2.13 -0.19
CA CYS A 105 9.85 -3.16 -0.79
C CYS A 105 9.02 -3.96 -1.82
N PRO A 106 9.44 -4.03 -3.10
CA PRO A 106 8.83 -4.93 -4.09
C PRO A 106 9.17 -6.39 -3.82
N LYS A 107 8.52 -7.31 -4.56
CA LYS A 107 8.75 -8.77 -4.42
C LYS A 107 10.19 -9.16 -4.70
N SER A 108 10.76 -8.64 -5.78
CA SER A 108 12.15 -8.81 -6.15
C SER A 108 12.80 -7.43 -6.18
N VAL A 109 14.02 -7.35 -5.67
CA VAL A 109 14.86 -6.15 -5.70
C VAL A 109 16.02 -6.47 -6.63
N CYS A 110 15.85 -6.18 -7.92
CA CYS A 110 16.97 -6.15 -8.86
C CYS A 110 17.36 -4.70 -9.01
N ASP A 111 18.54 -4.32 -8.53
CA ASP A 111 18.96 -2.94 -8.68
C ASP A 111 20.42 -2.85 -9.09
N SER A 112 20.62 -2.37 -10.32
CA SER A 112 21.92 -2.03 -10.91
C SER A 112 22.54 -0.79 -10.30
N ASP A 113 21.76 -0.04 -9.52
CA ASP A 113 22.12 1.30 -9.11
C ASP A 113 22.71 1.35 -7.68
N LEU A 114 22.85 0.21 -6.99
CA LEU A 114 23.62 0.06 -5.76
C LEU A 114 24.99 -0.55 -6.05
N SER A 115 25.97 -0.30 -5.18
CA SER A 115 27.22 -1.06 -5.21
C SER A 115 26.96 -2.53 -4.83
N GLU A 116 27.83 -3.46 -5.25
CA GLU A 116 27.69 -4.88 -4.88
C GLU A 116 27.66 -5.05 -3.34
N GLU A 117 28.51 -4.32 -2.62
CA GLU A 117 28.57 -4.35 -1.15
C GLU A 117 27.25 -3.85 -0.52
N ASP A 118 26.71 -2.74 -1.01
CA ASP A 118 25.43 -2.20 -0.51
C ASP A 118 24.26 -3.13 -0.85
N GLN A 119 24.32 -3.80 -2.00
CA GLN A 119 23.30 -4.75 -2.42
C GLN A 119 23.29 -5.99 -1.51
N GLU A 120 24.45 -6.59 -1.24
CA GLU A 120 24.57 -7.71 -0.32
C GLU A 120 24.12 -7.34 1.10
N LEU A 121 24.50 -6.14 1.55
CA LEU A 121 24.12 -5.65 2.86
C LEU A 121 22.60 -5.42 2.97
N LEU A 122 21.99 -4.82 1.94
CA LEU A 122 20.55 -4.63 1.88
C LEU A 122 19.81 -5.97 1.83
N GLU A 123 20.30 -6.94 1.04
CA GLU A 123 19.77 -8.29 0.99
C GLU A 123 19.79 -8.94 2.38
N CYS A 124 20.91 -8.86 3.10
CA CYS A 124 21.04 -9.36 4.48
C CYS A 124 20.00 -8.72 5.42
N LYS A 125 19.82 -7.39 5.36
CA LYS A 125 18.82 -6.68 6.18
C LYS A 125 17.39 -7.15 5.87
N LEU A 126 17.08 -7.35 4.59
CA LEU A 126 15.77 -7.78 4.12
C LEU A 126 15.47 -9.25 4.49
N GLN A 127 16.45 -10.15 4.38
CA GLN A 127 16.33 -11.52 4.88
C GLN A 127 16.13 -11.55 6.41
N GLY A 128 16.82 -10.67 7.13
CA GLY A 128 16.66 -10.51 8.57
C GLY A 128 15.22 -10.19 8.99
N VAL A 129 14.56 -9.23 8.34
CA VAL A 129 13.15 -8.92 8.64
C VAL A 129 12.18 -9.98 8.13
N LYS A 130 12.46 -10.62 6.99
CA LYS A 130 11.69 -11.76 6.49
C LYS A 130 11.62 -12.89 7.52
N GLY A 131 12.73 -13.16 8.23
CA GLY A 131 12.80 -14.12 9.33
C GLY A 131 12.04 -13.69 10.60
N ARG A 132 11.90 -12.38 10.84
CA ARG A 132 11.21 -11.82 12.02
C ARG A 132 9.69 -11.73 11.86
N ILE A 133 9.19 -11.67 10.63
CA ILE A 133 7.74 -11.67 10.37
C ILE A 133 7.19 -13.04 10.79
N SER A 134 6.23 -13.04 11.72
CA SER A 134 5.63 -14.27 12.25
C SER A 134 4.91 -15.07 11.17
N GLU A 135 4.90 -16.40 11.28
CA GLU A 135 4.20 -17.28 10.34
C GLU A 135 2.71 -16.95 10.20
N THR A 136 2.04 -16.53 11.29
CA THR A 136 0.62 -16.12 11.21
C THR A 136 0.38 -14.90 10.31
N VAL A 137 1.37 -14.04 10.15
CA VAL A 137 1.32 -12.91 9.20
C VAL A 137 1.57 -13.42 7.79
N TRP A 138 2.55 -14.30 7.60
CA TRP A 138 2.79 -14.95 6.31
C TRP A 138 1.57 -15.72 5.80
N ASP A 139 0.88 -16.45 6.67
CA ASP A 139 -0.35 -17.17 6.33
C ASP A 139 -1.44 -16.22 5.85
N LYS A 140 -1.63 -15.07 6.51
CA LYS A 140 -2.58 -14.04 6.09
C LYS A 140 -2.21 -13.45 4.74
N LEU A 141 -0.92 -13.21 4.50
CA LEU A 141 -0.41 -12.69 3.23
C LEU A 141 -0.63 -13.69 2.09
N LYS A 142 -0.40 -14.98 2.34
CA LYS A 142 -0.64 -16.07 1.40
C LYS A 142 -2.12 -16.21 1.07
N GLN A 143 -2.99 -16.20 2.08
CA GLN A 143 -4.44 -16.35 1.89
C GLN A 143 -5.06 -15.17 1.14
N ARG A 144 -4.62 -13.95 1.43
CA ARG A 144 -5.26 -12.74 0.91
C ARG A 144 -4.65 -12.21 -0.38
N TYR A 145 -3.33 -12.34 -0.55
CA TYR A 145 -2.59 -11.72 -1.65
C TYR A 145 -1.77 -12.74 -2.45
N HIS A 146 -1.81 -14.02 -2.10
CA HIS A 146 -0.97 -15.07 -2.71
C HIS A 146 0.53 -14.80 -2.59
N ILE A 147 0.94 -14.03 -1.57
CA ILE A 147 2.35 -13.76 -1.28
C ILE A 147 2.88 -14.85 -0.36
N VAL A 148 3.83 -15.64 -0.85
CA VAL A 148 4.47 -16.73 -0.10
C VAL A 148 5.83 -16.27 0.42
N LYS A 149 6.17 -16.66 1.65
CA LYS A 149 7.46 -16.33 2.28
C LYS A 149 8.65 -16.73 1.39
N GLY A 150 8.64 -17.94 0.82
CA GLY A 150 9.72 -18.43 -0.05
C GLY A 150 9.96 -17.55 -1.27
N ASP A 151 8.89 -17.09 -1.91
CA ASP A 151 8.94 -16.35 -3.18
C ASP A 151 9.30 -14.87 -3.00
N TRP A 152 9.23 -14.36 -1.78
CA TRP A 152 9.57 -12.98 -1.47
C TRP A 152 11.10 -12.81 -1.38
N LEU A 153 11.65 -11.90 -2.17
CA LEU A 153 13.10 -11.67 -2.38
C LEU A 153 13.81 -12.87 -3.01
N ALA A 154 13.07 -13.75 -3.69
CA ALA A 154 13.70 -14.73 -4.55
C ALA A 154 14.30 -14.00 -5.76
N LYS A 155 15.53 -14.33 -6.13
CA LYS A 155 16.07 -13.96 -7.44
C LYS A 155 15.21 -14.68 -8.47
N ASP A 156 14.71 -13.94 -9.46
CA ASP A 156 14.06 -14.56 -10.60
C ASP A 156 15.08 -15.53 -11.20
N LYS A 157 14.71 -16.81 -11.34
CA LYS A 157 15.55 -17.75 -12.08
C LYS A 157 15.60 -17.17 -13.49
N GLU A 158 16.77 -16.71 -13.92
CA GLU A 158 17.01 -16.42 -15.32
C GLU A 158 16.47 -17.62 -16.11
N GLU A 159 15.48 -17.38 -16.96
CA GLU A 159 15.07 -18.36 -17.94
C GLU A 159 16.34 -18.69 -18.73
N GLU A 160 16.86 -19.92 -18.55
CA GLU A 160 17.90 -20.46 -19.41
C GLU A 160 17.37 -20.36 -20.84
N VAL A 161 17.88 -19.38 -21.58
CA VAL A 161 17.70 -19.28 -23.02
C VAL A 161 18.45 -20.47 -23.60
N ILE A 162 17.70 -21.53 -23.93
CA ILE A 162 18.15 -22.71 -24.69
C ILE A 162 18.58 -22.28 -26.09
#